data_AF-A0A7W8XSV5-F1
#
_entry.id   AF-A0A7W8XSV5-F1
#
_cell.length_a   1.000
_cell.length_b   1.000
_cell.length_c   1.000
_cell.angle_alpha   90.00
_cell.angle_beta   90.00
_cell.angle_gamma   90.00
#
_symmetry.space_group_name_H-M   'P 1'
#
loop_
_entity.id
_entity.type
_entity.pdbx_description
1 polymer ?
#
loop_
_entity_poly.entity_id
_entity_poly.type
_entity_poly.pdbx_seq_one_letter_code
_entity_poly.pdbx_strand_id
1 'polypeptide(L)'
;MRLTSRLPGREKLQCTLHGETPFAHPWKADHRSARRGQRGSGTPVTLHAAFFEAYFSNFNEGTEFEIGEAEDIIFGGRIHNDRPADAHDIRGTFDIVSSREEMAKTPKKFEELLGLLKQRHALMLGGRSETMPGEFKSKSNRAGVTTFVRPDEVIGTLEKGFEIYSRLDTPFDRAVFMMFMIAVVHPFSDGNGRSARIMMNAELAVANESRIIIPTIYRSNCLEGLSLMSTHGDPDTLIRTLDFGQRYVHSFHWSNLDQTMDVLKKTNAFLRPEEGDRNGIRLRLPRAVDFARDNDENDGGGGASGGVGRPQSDVRPDRLDPERKDG
;
A
#
# COMPACT_ATOMS: atom_id res chain seq x y z
N MET A 1 -21.92 54.42 15.70
CA MET A 1 -21.94 54.00 17.11
C MET A 1 -20.70 53.14 17.34
N ARG A 2 -19.70 53.66 18.07
CA ARG A 2 -18.43 52.97 18.38
C ARG A 2 -18.69 51.86 19.39
N LEU A 3 -17.92 50.77 19.31
CA LEU A 3 -16.95 50.40 20.36
C LEU A 3 -16.00 49.30 19.88
N THR A 4 -14.72 49.58 20.03
CA THR A 4 -13.57 48.70 19.82
C THR A 4 -13.26 47.93 21.10
N SER A 5 -12.82 46.67 20.99
CA SER A 5 -11.74 46.14 21.84
C SER A 5 -10.90 45.15 21.04
N ARG A 6 -9.62 45.48 20.87
CA ARG A 6 -8.59 44.55 20.40
C ARG A 6 -8.19 43.66 21.59
N LEU A 7 -8.18 42.35 21.37
CA LEU A 7 -7.32 41.42 22.12
C LEU A 7 -6.26 40.91 21.13
N PRO A 8 -4.95 40.95 21.48
CA PRO A 8 -3.90 40.34 20.69
C PRO A 8 -3.72 38.87 21.12
N GLY A 9 -3.57 37.97 20.16
CA GLY A 9 -3.24 36.56 20.43
C GLY A 9 -4.30 35.58 19.96
N ARG A 10 -4.34 35.33 18.66
CA ARG A 10 -4.70 34.04 18.04
C ARG A 10 -4.24 34.15 16.60
N GLU A 11 -3.10 33.52 16.30
CA GLU A 11 -2.77 33.21 14.91
C GLU A 11 -3.97 32.51 14.29
N LYS A 12 -4.34 32.98 13.10
CA LYS A 12 -5.54 32.59 12.38
C LYS A 12 -5.49 31.09 12.11
N LEU A 13 -6.36 30.36 12.81
CA LEU A 13 -6.84 29.05 12.37
C LEU A 13 -7.57 29.27 11.03
N GLN A 14 -6.89 28.97 9.92
CA GLN A 14 -7.54 28.82 8.61
C GLN A 14 -7.79 27.33 8.38
N CYS A 15 -8.98 26.90 8.77
CA CYS A 15 -9.64 25.71 8.27
C CYS A 15 -10.99 26.17 7.73
N THR A 16 -11.17 26.12 6.42
CA THR A 16 -12.45 26.44 5.77
C THR A 16 -12.68 25.51 4.60
N LEU A 17 -13.21 24.31 4.86
CA LEU A 17 -14.23 23.75 3.98
C LEU A 17 -15.58 24.32 4.45
N HIS A 18 -15.77 25.62 4.20
CA HIS A 18 -17.05 26.30 4.46
C HIS A 18 -17.97 26.02 3.27
N GLY A 19 -18.74 24.94 3.32
CA GLY A 19 -19.89 24.73 2.41
C GLY A 19 -19.56 24.53 0.93
N GLU A 20 -18.30 24.45 0.54
CA GLU A 20 -17.88 24.07 -0.81
C GLU A 20 -17.55 22.57 -0.84
N THR A 21 -18.19 21.83 -1.75
CA THR A 21 -17.87 20.41 -1.96
C THR A 21 -16.39 20.25 -2.35
N PRO A 22 -15.69 19.15 -2.00
CA PRO A 22 -14.31 18.89 -2.41
C PRO A 22 -14.04 18.94 -3.93
N PHE A 23 -15.10 19.01 -4.74
CA PHE A 23 -15.07 19.08 -6.20
C PHE A 23 -15.36 20.48 -6.76
N ALA A 24 -15.33 21.53 -5.93
CA ALA A 24 -15.64 22.90 -6.33
C ALA A 24 -14.69 23.44 -7.42
N HIS A 25 -13.53 22.83 -7.60
CA HIS A 25 -12.59 23.15 -8.68
C HIS A 25 -12.68 22.12 -9.82
N PRO A 26 -12.77 22.54 -11.09
CA PRO A 26 -12.77 21.63 -12.22
C PRO A 26 -11.49 20.79 -12.23
N TRP A 27 -11.63 19.46 -12.37
CA TRP A 27 -10.49 18.60 -12.68
C TRP A 27 -9.82 19.05 -13.98
N LYS A 28 -8.61 19.61 -13.88
CA LYS A 28 -7.80 20.04 -15.01
C LYS A 28 -6.53 19.19 -15.09
N ALA A 29 -6.68 17.92 -15.45
CA ALA A 29 -5.54 17.10 -15.83
C ALA A 29 -5.14 17.39 -17.28
N ASP A 30 -4.24 18.34 -17.52
CA ASP A 30 -3.57 18.46 -18.82
C ASP A 30 -2.26 17.65 -18.82
N HIS A 31 -2.39 16.32 -18.75
CA HIS A 31 -1.24 15.40 -18.70
C HIS A 31 -1.11 14.53 -19.96
N ARG A 32 -1.76 14.93 -21.06
CA ARG A 32 -1.64 14.24 -22.36
C ARG A 32 -0.21 14.19 -22.90
N SER A 33 0.70 14.99 -22.36
CA SER A 33 2.03 15.24 -22.92
C SER A 33 3.11 14.24 -22.50
N ALA A 34 2.92 13.39 -21.49
CA ALA A 34 4.00 12.53 -20.98
C ALA A 34 3.91 11.03 -21.36
N ARG A 35 2.75 10.52 -21.80
CA ARG A 35 2.51 9.07 -21.92
C ARG A 35 2.39 8.50 -23.34
N ARG A 36 2.70 9.27 -24.39
CA ARG A 36 2.57 8.79 -25.79
C ARG A 36 3.53 7.65 -26.20
N GLY A 37 4.43 7.17 -25.32
CA GLY A 37 5.48 6.21 -25.69
C GLY A 37 5.60 4.91 -24.87
N GLN A 38 4.84 4.70 -23.80
CA GLN A 38 4.96 3.50 -22.95
C GLN A 38 3.63 2.76 -22.80
N ARG A 39 3.10 2.25 -23.91
CA ARG A 39 2.06 1.21 -23.87
C ARG A 39 2.76 -0.16 -23.76
N GLY A 40 3.27 -0.47 -22.58
CA GLY A 40 3.67 -1.83 -22.23
C GLY A 40 2.44 -2.63 -21.79
N SER A 41 2.46 -3.96 -21.97
CA SER A 41 1.54 -4.84 -21.24
C SER A 41 1.75 -4.63 -19.74
N GLY A 42 0.69 -4.37 -18.97
CA GLY A 42 0.81 -4.23 -17.52
C GLY A 42 1.42 -5.46 -16.87
N THR A 43 2.06 -5.26 -15.72
CA THR A 43 2.65 -6.36 -14.96
C THR A 43 1.53 -7.31 -14.49
N PRO A 44 1.58 -8.62 -14.79
CA PRO A 44 0.57 -9.56 -14.33
C PRO A 44 0.43 -9.49 -12.80
N VAL A 45 -0.81 -9.44 -12.32
CA VAL A 45 -1.08 -9.48 -10.88
C VAL A 45 -0.82 -10.89 -10.40
N THR A 46 0.35 -11.10 -9.80
CA THR A 46 0.69 -12.35 -9.10
C THR A 46 0.16 -12.31 -7.67
N LEU A 47 0.10 -13.48 -7.02
CA LEU A 47 -0.21 -13.56 -5.58
C LEU A 47 0.77 -12.73 -4.73
N HIS A 48 2.03 -12.62 -5.14
CA HIS A 48 3.02 -11.80 -4.42
C HIS A 48 2.77 -10.30 -4.60
N ALA A 49 2.38 -9.83 -5.79
CA ALA A 49 1.98 -8.44 -5.99
C ALA A 49 0.76 -8.09 -5.12
N ALA A 50 -0.26 -8.97 -5.11
CA ALA A 50 -1.44 -8.82 -4.26
C ALA A 50 -1.10 -8.84 -2.76
N PHE A 51 -0.15 -9.69 -2.35
CA PHE A 51 0.34 -9.74 -0.98
C PHE A 51 0.95 -8.40 -0.53
N PHE A 52 1.89 -7.84 -1.31
CA PHE A 52 2.50 -6.56 -0.96
C PHE A 52 1.52 -5.38 -1.07
N GLU A 53 0.58 -5.41 -2.03
CA GLU A 53 -0.52 -4.45 -2.10
C GLU A 53 -1.34 -4.44 -0.81
N ALA A 54 -1.75 -5.62 -0.32
CA ALA A 54 -2.48 -5.76 0.92
C ALA A 54 -1.64 -5.36 2.14
N TYR A 55 -0.38 -5.80 2.22
CA TYR A 55 0.54 -5.50 3.31
C TYR A 55 0.72 -4.00 3.50
N PHE A 56 1.20 -3.29 2.47
CA PHE A 56 1.46 -1.85 2.58
C PHE A 56 0.17 -1.05 2.76
N SER A 57 -0.93 -1.48 2.14
CA SER A 57 -2.24 -0.82 2.31
C SER A 57 -2.73 -0.89 3.76
N ASN A 58 -2.49 -2.00 4.47
CA ASN A 58 -2.88 -2.14 5.88
C ASN A 58 -1.89 -1.45 6.81
N PHE A 59 -0.58 -1.59 6.56
CA PHE A 59 0.47 -0.92 7.34
C PHE A 59 0.25 0.60 7.37
N ASN A 60 -0.10 1.21 6.23
CA ASN A 60 -0.35 2.64 6.13
C ASN A 60 -1.57 3.14 6.93
N GLU A 61 -2.46 2.25 7.37
CA GLU A 61 -3.61 2.59 8.23
C GLU A 61 -3.40 2.19 9.69
N GLY A 62 -2.18 1.78 10.08
CA GLY A 62 -1.84 1.41 11.46
C GLY A 62 -2.00 -0.07 11.80
N THR A 63 -2.42 -0.90 10.84
CA THR A 63 -2.39 -2.36 10.96
C THR A 63 -0.97 -2.85 10.66
N GLU A 64 -0.07 -2.61 11.63
CA GLU A 64 1.35 -2.91 11.52
C GLU A 64 1.65 -4.34 11.96
N PHE A 65 2.09 -5.19 11.04
CA PHE A 65 2.69 -6.50 11.30
C PHE A 65 4.08 -6.55 10.69
N GLU A 66 4.95 -7.37 11.28
CA GLU A 66 6.18 -7.75 10.61
C GLU A 66 5.85 -8.51 9.32
N ILE A 67 6.70 -8.39 8.30
CA ILE A 67 6.38 -8.96 6.98
C ILE A 67 6.18 -10.48 7.03
N GLY A 68 6.95 -11.19 7.87
CA GLY A 68 6.82 -12.63 8.07
C GLY A 68 5.52 -13.01 8.79
N GLU A 69 5.03 -12.18 9.72
CA GLU A 69 3.73 -12.39 10.36
C GLU A 69 2.60 -12.22 9.34
N ALA A 70 2.68 -11.19 8.49
CA ALA A 70 1.71 -10.98 7.42
C ALA A 70 1.75 -12.13 6.39
N GLU A 71 2.93 -12.66 6.07
CA GLU A 71 3.09 -13.83 5.21
C GLU A 71 2.43 -15.07 5.82
N ASP A 72 2.70 -15.36 7.10
CA ASP A 72 2.09 -16.46 7.85
C ASP A 72 0.57 -16.32 7.98
N ILE A 73 0.08 -15.09 8.11
CA ILE A 73 -1.34 -14.79 7.99
C ILE A 73 -1.80 -15.23 6.61
N ILE A 74 -1.32 -14.63 5.52
CA ILE A 74 -1.82 -14.86 4.15
C ILE A 74 -1.66 -16.29 3.64
N PHE A 75 -0.46 -16.85 3.69
CA PHE A 75 -0.14 -18.13 3.08
C PHE A 75 -0.14 -19.29 4.08
N GLY A 76 0.17 -19.01 5.35
CA GLY A 76 0.19 -20.02 6.42
C GLY A 76 -1.17 -20.25 7.10
N GLY A 77 -2.16 -19.39 6.88
CA GLY A 77 -3.48 -19.49 7.47
C GLY A 77 -3.54 -19.26 8.99
N ARG A 78 -2.47 -18.72 9.60
CA ARG A 78 -2.45 -18.45 11.04
C ARG A 78 -3.28 -17.23 11.38
N ILE A 79 -4.18 -17.37 12.36
CA ILE A 79 -4.86 -16.26 13.01
C ILE A 79 -4.06 -15.90 14.25
N HIS A 80 -3.52 -14.68 14.32
CA HIS A 80 -2.83 -14.21 15.51
C HIS A 80 -3.87 -13.98 16.61
N ASN A 81 -3.83 -14.80 17.67
CA ASN A 81 -4.81 -14.77 18.76
C ASN A 81 -4.88 -13.42 19.48
N ASP A 82 -3.77 -12.68 19.51
CA ASP A 82 -3.68 -11.40 20.23
C ASP A 82 -4.26 -10.23 19.43
N ARG A 83 -4.33 -10.34 18.10
CA ARG A 83 -4.79 -9.27 17.18
C ARG A 83 -5.67 -9.82 16.03
N PRO A 84 -6.77 -10.53 16.33
CA PRO A 84 -7.57 -11.22 15.32
C PRO A 84 -8.23 -10.27 14.31
N ALA A 85 -8.65 -9.07 14.75
CA ALA A 85 -9.23 -8.06 13.86
C ALA A 85 -8.20 -7.52 12.85
N ASP A 86 -6.97 -7.24 13.30
CA ASP A 86 -5.89 -6.77 12.43
C ASP A 86 -5.47 -7.85 11.42
N ALA A 87 -5.43 -9.12 11.83
CA ALA A 87 -5.19 -10.23 10.92
C ALA A 87 -6.30 -10.37 9.87
N HIS A 88 -7.57 -10.17 10.28
CA HIS A 88 -8.71 -10.16 9.37
C HIS A 88 -8.59 -9.02 8.35
N ASP A 89 -8.19 -7.82 8.74
CA ASP A 89 -8.05 -6.67 7.85
C ASP A 89 -7.07 -6.95 6.68
N ILE A 90 -5.92 -7.54 7.00
CA ILE A 90 -4.91 -7.92 5.99
C ILE A 90 -5.47 -9.00 5.07
N ARG A 91 -6.09 -10.05 5.64
CA ARG A 91 -6.73 -11.12 4.87
C ARG A 91 -7.81 -10.57 3.93
N GLY A 92 -8.77 -9.82 4.45
CA GLY A 92 -9.87 -9.28 3.67
C GLY A 92 -9.38 -8.35 2.55
N THR A 93 -8.35 -7.55 2.81
CA THR A 93 -7.72 -6.75 1.75
C THR A 93 -7.11 -7.64 0.67
N PHE A 94 -6.34 -8.66 1.06
CA PHE A 94 -5.70 -9.60 0.14
C PHE A 94 -6.71 -10.38 -0.70
N ASP A 95 -7.79 -10.87 -0.10
CA ASP A 95 -8.83 -11.63 -0.79
C ASP A 95 -9.47 -10.81 -1.92
N ILE A 96 -9.64 -9.49 -1.71
CA ILE A 96 -10.12 -8.57 -2.76
C ILE A 96 -9.07 -8.42 -3.85
N VAL A 97 -7.86 -7.99 -3.49
CA VAL A 97 -6.87 -7.56 -4.50
C VAL A 97 -6.24 -8.73 -5.25
N SER A 98 -6.24 -9.94 -4.68
CA SER A 98 -5.83 -11.18 -5.36
C SER A 98 -6.91 -11.75 -6.29
N SER A 99 -8.18 -11.39 -6.09
CA SER A 99 -9.28 -11.86 -6.93
C SER A 99 -9.33 -11.10 -8.26
N ARG A 100 -9.03 -11.80 -9.36
CA ARG A 100 -9.17 -11.25 -10.72
C ARG A 100 -10.61 -10.87 -11.04
N GLU A 101 -11.57 -11.65 -10.55
CA GLU A 101 -12.99 -11.37 -10.76
C GLU A 101 -13.39 -10.07 -10.04
N GLU A 102 -13.00 -9.91 -8.78
CA GLU A 102 -13.32 -8.70 -8.01
C GLU A 102 -12.65 -7.47 -8.60
N MET A 103 -11.37 -7.57 -8.96
CA MET A 103 -10.60 -6.44 -9.50
C MET A 103 -10.98 -6.07 -10.94
N ALA A 104 -11.75 -6.91 -11.64
CA ALA A 104 -12.33 -6.56 -12.94
C ALA A 104 -13.60 -5.69 -12.83
N LYS A 105 -14.17 -5.53 -11.62
CA LYS A 105 -15.40 -4.76 -11.39
C LYS A 105 -15.09 -3.28 -11.19
N THR A 106 -15.61 -2.42 -12.07
CA THR A 106 -15.53 -0.95 -12.02
C THR A 106 -16.93 -0.35 -12.21
N PRO A 107 -17.29 0.74 -11.51
CA PRO A 107 -18.64 1.29 -11.58
C PRO A 107 -18.87 2.01 -12.91
N LYS A 108 -19.99 1.68 -13.57
CA LYS A 108 -20.52 2.37 -14.77
C LYS A 108 -21.70 3.27 -14.45
N LYS A 109 -22.36 3.03 -13.30
CA LYS A 109 -23.42 3.87 -12.73
C LYS A 109 -23.10 4.24 -11.29
N PHE A 110 -23.75 5.29 -10.80
CA PHE A 110 -23.51 5.78 -9.44
C PHE A 110 -23.89 4.74 -8.38
N GLU A 111 -24.99 4.03 -8.57
CA GLU A 111 -25.45 2.98 -7.66
C GLU A 111 -24.45 1.82 -7.57
N GLU A 112 -23.76 1.51 -8.68
CA GLU A 112 -22.71 0.50 -8.72
C GLU A 112 -21.47 0.96 -7.94
N LEU A 113 -21.14 2.26 -7.95
CA LEU A 113 -20.07 2.81 -7.11
C LEU A 113 -20.38 2.57 -5.63
N LEU A 114 -21.61 2.91 -5.20
CA LEU A 114 -22.03 2.71 -3.82
C LEU A 114 -22.02 1.21 -3.44
N GLY A 115 -22.54 0.35 -4.31
CA GLY A 115 -22.56 -1.10 -4.12
C GLY A 115 -21.15 -1.69 -3.96
N LEU A 116 -20.24 -1.37 -4.89
CA LEU A 116 -18.86 -1.84 -4.85
C LEU A 116 -18.11 -1.35 -3.61
N LEU A 117 -18.27 -0.08 -3.25
CA LEU A 117 -17.66 0.48 -2.05
C LEU A 117 -18.10 -0.27 -0.80
N LYS A 118 -19.41 -0.46 -0.62
CA LYS A 118 -19.97 -1.15 0.56
C LYS A 118 -19.57 -2.62 0.59
N GLN A 119 -19.65 -3.33 -0.53
CA GLN A 119 -19.30 -4.75 -0.61
C GLN A 119 -17.82 -4.98 -0.28
N ARG A 120 -16.92 -4.23 -0.92
CA ARG A 120 -15.47 -4.34 -0.69
C ARG A 120 -15.11 -3.94 0.73
N HIS A 121 -15.72 -2.88 1.27
CA HIS A 121 -15.52 -2.48 2.66
C HIS A 121 -16.01 -3.53 3.66
N ALA A 122 -17.18 -4.15 3.42
CA ALA A 122 -17.72 -5.20 4.28
C ALA A 122 -16.79 -6.42 4.34
N LEU A 123 -16.23 -6.83 3.20
CA LEU A 123 -15.28 -7.94 3.14
C LEU A 123 -13.94 -7.58 3.82
N MET A 124 -13.44 -6.36 3.58
CA MET A 124 -12.17 -5.88 4.13
C MET A 124 -12.21 -5.77 5.67
N LEU A 125 -13.27 -5.18 6.24
CA LEU A 125 -13.39 -4.93 7.68
C LEU A 125 -14.37 -5.86 8.40
N GLY A 126 -14.72 -7.01 7.81
CA GLY A 126 -15.72 -7.92 8.39
C GLY A 126 -15.43 -8.37 9.83
N GLY A 127 -14.16 -8.37 10.24
CA GLY A 127 -13.72 -8.65 11.61
C GLY A 127 -13.89 -7.50 12.62
N ARG A 128 -14.39 -6.34 12.20
CA ARG A 128 -14.53 -5.10 12.99
C ARG A 128 -15.96 -4.61 13.05
N SER A 129 -16.84 -5.31 13.78
CA SER A 129 -18.25 -4.95 13.89
C SER A 129 -18.47 -3.54 14.45
N GLU A 130 -17.56 -3.03 15.27
CA GLU A 130 -17.56 -1.68 15.81
C GLU A 130 -17.41 -0.57 14.75
N THR A 131 -16.92 -0.91 13.55
CA THR A 131 -16.75 0.02 12.42
C THR A 131 -17.94 0.03 11.46
N MET A 132 -18.95 -0.81 11.68
CA MET A 132 -20.11 -1.02 10.81
C MET A 132 -19.70 -1.36 9.36
N PRO A 133 -19.09 -2.54 9.11
CA PRO A 133 -18.56 -2.90 7.81
C PRO A 133 -19.61 -2.85 6.69
N GLY A 134 -19.36 -2.03 5.67
CA GLY A 134 -20.25 -1.86 4.51
C GLY A 134 -21.31 -0.77 4.70
N GLU A 135 -21.27 -0.03 5.81
CA GLU A 135 -22.17 1.08 6.08
C GLU A 135 -21.44 2.42 6.06
N PHE A 136 -22.05 3.43 5.46
CA PHE A 136 -21.50 4.79 5.51
C PHE A 136 -21.58 5.34 6.93
N LYS A 137 -20.62 6.21 7.25
CA LYS A 137 -20.50 6.83 8.57
C LYS A 137 -21.79 7.54 8.97
N SER A 138 -22.19 7.35 10.22
CA SER A 138 -23.30 8.08 10.85
C SER A 138 -22.82 9.27 11.69
N LYS A 139 -21.50 9.39 11.90
CA LYS A 139 -20.85 10.47 12.66
C LYS A 139 -19.73 11.07 11.83
N SER A 140 -19.48 12.37 12.01
CA SER A 140 -18.35 13.05 11.37
C SER A 140 -17.03 12.44 11.82
N ASN A 141 -16.10 12.28 10.87
CA ASN A 141 -14.76 11.78 11.11
C ASN A 141 -13.70 12.83 10.72
N ARG A 142 -12.50 12.67 11.26
CA ARG A 142 -11.35 13.56 11.05
C ARG A 142 -10.05 12.77 11.06
N ALA A 143 -9.04 13.27 10.37
CA ALA A 143 -7.67 12.78 10.47
C ALA A 143 -6.73 13.97 10.65
N GLY A 144 -5.99 13.99 11.77
CA GLY A 144 -5.22 15.18 12.17
C GLY A 144 -6.12 16.41 12.29
N VAL A 145 -5.80 17.46 11.53
CA VAL A 145 -6.57 18.72 11.49
C VAL A 145 -7.69 18.72 10.45
N THR A 146 -7.74 17.71 9.58
CA THR A 146 -8.70 17.62 8.47
C THR A 146 -10.01 17.02 8.94
N THR A 147 -11.10 17.78 8.77
CA THR A 147 -12.47 17.25 8.93
C THR A 147 -13.02 16.90 7.55
N PHE A 148 -13.53 15.69 7.40
CA PHE A 148 -14.05 15.20 6.12
C PHE A 148 -15.54 15.52 5.96
N VAL A 149 -16.09 15.19 4.78
CA VAL A 149 -17.50 15.41 4.39
C VAL A 149 -18.47 14.95 5.48
N ARG A 150 -19.52 15.72 5.75
CA ARG A 150 -20.49 15.38 6.81
C ARG A 150 -21.29 14.11 6.44
N PRO A 151 -21.74 13.30 7.42
CA PRO A 151 -22.50 12.08 7.17
C PRO A 151 -23.67 12.23 6.19
N ASP A 152 -24.46 13.28 6.34
CA ASP A 152 -25.62 13.62 5.52
C ASP A 152 -25.26 14.08 4.10
N GLU A 153 -23.99 14.42 3.86
CA GLU A 153 -23.49 14.91 2.58
C GLU A 153 -22.69 13.85 1.80
N VAL A 154 -22.37 12.69 2.41
CA VAL A 154 -21.52 11.65 1.80
C VAL A 154 -22.05 11.20 0.44
N ILE A 155 -23.34 10.82 0.36
CA ILE A 155 -23.94 10.28 -0.86
C ILE A 155 -23.96 11.35 -1.97
N GLY A 156 -24.47 12.55 -1.67
CA GLY A 156 -24.53 13.63 -2.65
C GLY A 156 -23.14 14.08 -3.12
N THR A 157 -22.15 14.05 -2.23
CA THR A 157 -20.76 14.37 -2.60
C THR A 157 -20.17 13.29 -3.51
N LEU A 158 -20.35 12.01 -3.21
CA LEU A 158 -19.93 10.92 -4.11
C LEU A 158 -20.62 10.99 -5.47
N GLU A 159 -21.89 11.38 -5.52
CA GLU A 159 -22.63 11.54 -6.77
C GLU A 159 -22.00 12.61 -7.67
N LYS A 160 -21.66 13.77 -7.10
CA LYS A 160 -20.94 14.83 -7.83
C LYS A 160 -19.53 14.42 -8.24
N GLY A 161 -18.83 13.67 -7.40
CA GLY A 161 -17.56 13.06 -7.80
C GLY A 161 -17.74 12.09 -8.98
N PHE A 162 -18.80 11.27 -8.96
CA PHE A 162 -19.09 10.31 -10.02
C PHE A 162 -19.38 10.98 -11.38
N GLU A 163 -20.06 12.13 -11.39
CA GLU A 163 -20.26 12.95 -12.61
C GLU A 163 -18.93 13.37 -13.26
N ILE A 164 -17.89 13.63 -12.47
CA ILE A 164 -16.55 13.95 -12.96
C ILE A 164 -15.83 12.67 -13.42
N TYR A 165 -15.80 11.66 -12.55
CA TYR A 165 -15.16 10.36 -12.81
C TYR A 165 -15.63 9.74 -14.13
N SER A 166 -16.94 9.79 -14.42
CA SER A 166 -17.53 9.21 -15.63
C SER A 166 -17.08 9.86 -16.95
N ARG A 167 -16.44 11.04 -16.89
CA ARG A 167 -15.92 11.78 -18.05
C ARG A 167 -14.42 11.55 -18.28
N LEU A 168 -13.76 10.76 -17.43
CA LEU A 168 -12.32 10.52 -17.53
C LEU A 168 -12.00 9.38 -18.49
N ASP A 169 -11.20 9.70 -19.51
CA ASP A 169 -10.89 8.78 -20.61
C ASP A 169 -9.88 7.70 -20.24
N THR A 170 -8.77 8.08 -19.58
CA THR A 170 -7.66 7.14 -19.35
C THR A 170 -7.83 6.35 -18.06
N PRO A 171 -7.40 5.07 -18.01
CA PRO A 171 -7.44 4.27 -16.79
C PRO A 171 -6.69 4.90 -15.62
N PHE A 172 -5.54 5.53 -15.90
CA PHE A 172 -4.76 6.21 -14.87
C PHE A 172 -5.47 7.45 -14.33
N ASP A 173 -6.08 8.29 -15.17
CA ASP A 173 -6.85 9.45 -14.69
C ASP A 173 -8.02 9.01 -13.80
N ARG A 174 -8.74 7.95 -14.20
CA ARG A 174 -9.79 7.34 -13.39
C ARG A 174 -9.25 6.83 -12.05
N ALA A 175 -8.11 6.14 -12.06
CA ALA A 175 -7.48 5.61 -10.85
C ALA A 175 -7.10 6.74 -9.87
N VAL A 176 -6.43 7.80 -10.35
CA VAL A 176 -6.04 8.95 -9.52
C VAL A 176 -7.28 9.63 -8.93
N PHE A 177 -8.29 9.90 -9.76
CA PHE A 177 -9.49 10.57 -9.30
C PHE A 177 -10.30 9.70 -8.33
N MET A 178 -10.39 8.39 -8.56
CA MET A 178 -11.04 7.44 -7.66
C MET A 178 -10.34 7.39 -6.29
N MET A 179 -9.01 7.36 -6.27
CA MET A 179 -8.20 7.46 -5.05
C MET A 179 -8.52 8.74 -4.29
N PHE A 180 -8.49 9.90 -4.97
CA PHE A 180 -8.81 11.19 -4.37
C PHE A 180 -10.23 11.23 -3.80
N MET A 181 -11.23 10.94 -4.65
CA MET A 181 -12.65 11.02 -4.32
C MET A 181 -12.98 10.25 -3.04
N ILE A 182 -12.55 8.99 -2.95
CA ILE A 182 -12.87 8.16 -1.78
C ILE A 182 -12.10 8.65 -0.55
N ALA A 183 -10.81 8.99 -0.70
CA ALA A 183 -9.97 9.39 0.43
C ALA A 183 -10.45 10.70 1.09
N VAL A 184 -10.92 11.68 0.30
CA VAL A 184 -11.37 12.99 0.81
C VAL A 184 -12.84 13.03 1.20
N VAL A 185 -13.70 12.23 0.57
CA VAL A 185 -15.08 12.05 1.06
C VAL A 185 -15.06 11.31 2.40
N HIS A 186 -14.18 10.31 2.50
CA HIS A 186 -13.99 9.51 3.70
C HIS A 186 -15.32 8.89 4.18
N PRO A 187 -16.01 8.12 3.33
CA PRO A 187 -17.41 7.72 3.52
C PRO A 187 -17.66 6.77 4.70
N PHE A 188 -16.64 6.06 5.18
CA PHE A 188 -16.74 5.05 6.24
C PHE A 188 -16.17 5.53 7.57
N SER A 189 -16.48 4.83 8.66
CA SER A 189 -15.92 5.14 9.99
C SER A 189 -14.41 4.85 10.08
N ASP A 190 -13.95 3.82 9.37
CA ASP A 190 -12.56 3.39 9.20
C ASP A 190 -12.38 2.80 7.78
N GLY A 191 -11.16 2.42 7.36
CA GLY A 191 -10.91 1.68 6.12
C GLY A 191 -10.89 2.53 4.85
N ASN A 192 -11.10 3.83 4.95
CA ASN A 192 -11.23 4.72 3.78
C ASN A 192 -9.98 4.72 2.88
N GLY A 193 -8.78 4.78 3.46
CA GLY A 193 -7.54 4.73 2.67
C GLY A 193 -7.36 3.39 1.94
N ARG A 194 -7.69 2.27 2.60
CA ARG A 194 -7.66 0.93 1.99
C ARG A 194 -8.70 0.81 0.87
N SER A 195 -9.93 1.25 1.10
CA SER A 195 -10.99 1.29 0.08
C SER A 195 -10.60 2.15 -1.11
N ALA A 196 -10.00 3.32 -0.89
CA ALA A 196 -9.54 4.20 -1.97
C ALA A 196 -8.49 3.51 -2.85
N ARG A 197 -7.50 2.83 -2.24
CA ARG A 197 -6.45 2.11 -2.97
C ARG A 197 -6.98 0.90 -3.75
N ILE A 198 -7.89 0.13 -3.16
CA ILE A 198 -8.56 -1.00 -3.83
C ILE A 198 -9.33 -0.50 -5.07
N MET A 199 -10.14 0.55 -4.90
CA MET A 199 -10.95 1.10 -5.99
C MET A 199 -10.08 1.73 -7.09
N MET A 200 -9.00 2.43 -6.71
CA MET A 200 -7.97 2.92 -7.64
C MET A 200 -7.37 1.78 -8.47
N ASN A 201 -6.94 0.69 -7.82
CA ASN A 201 -6.30 -0.42 -8.53
C ASN A 201 -7.26 -1.26 -9.38
N ALA A 202 -8.57 -1.23 -9.10
CA ALA A 202 -9.57 -1.86 -9.97
C ALA A 202 -9.64 -1.18 -11.35
N GLU A 203 -9.50 0.15 -11.41
CA GLU A 203 -9.45 0.91 -12.68
C GLU A 203 -8.24 0.52 -13.54
N LEU A 204 -7.11 0.26 -12.90
CA LEU A 204 -5.87 -0.18 -13.58
C LEU A 204 -5.96 -1.65 -13.98
N ALA A 205 -6.49 -2.50 -13.09
CA ALA A 205 -6.61 -3.93 -13.32
C ALA A 205 -7.51 -4.26 -14.51
N VAL A 206 -8.69 -3.61 -14.63
CA VAL A 206 -9.60 -3.84 -15.77
C VAL A 206 -8.97 -3.42 -17.11
N ALA A 207 -8.04 -2.47 -17.09
CA ALA A 207 -7.31 -2.00 -18.25
C ALA A 207 -6.02 -2.80 -18.55
N ASN A 208 -5.69 -3.81 -17.73
CA ASN A 208 -4.40 -4.51 -17.75
C ASN A 208 -3.20 -3.55 -17.66
N GLU A 209 -3.32 -2.48 -16.88
CA GLU A 209 -2.21 -1.62 -16.51
C GLU A 209 -1.57 -2.08 -15.19
N SER A 210 -0.31 -1.72 -14.98
CA SER A 210 0.35 -1.95 -13.69
C SER A 210 -0.40 -1.23 -12.58
N ARG A 211 -0.62 -1.92 -11.45
CA ARG A 211 -1.24 -1.35 -10.26
C ARG A 211 -0.31 -0.37 -9.56
N ILE A 212 -0.84 0.36 -8.58
CA ILE A 212 -0.11 1.27 -7.73
C ILE A 212 -0.09 0.72 -6.30
N ILE A 213 1.11 0.57 -5.76
CA ILE A 213 1.34 0.27 -4.35
C ILE A 213 2.01 1.50 -3.75
N ILE A 214 1.60 1.89 -2.54
CA ILE A 214 2.19 2.99 -1.78
C ILE A 214 3.01 2.36 -0.65
N PRO A 215 4.33 2.17 -0.81
CA PRO A 215 5.16 1.64 0.27
C PRO A 215 5.13 2.54 1.50
N THR A 216 5.51 1.98 2.66
CA THR A 216 5.48 2.67 3.96
C THR A 216 6.19 4.02 3.91
N ILE A 217 7.41 4.06 3.34
CA ILE A 217 8.21 5.30 3.27
C ILE A 217 7.53 6.38 2.40
N TYR A 218 6.65 5.97 1.48
CA TYR A 218 6.02 6.81 0.48
C TYR A 218 4.64 7.32 0.89
N ARG A 219 4.16 6.91 2.07
CA ARG A 219 2.87 7.30 2.62
C ARG A 219 2.71 8.83 2.74
N SER A 220 3.73 9.53 3.24
CA SER A 220 3.68 10.99 3.44
C SER A 220 3.53 11.74 2.11
N ASN A 221 4.20 11.28 1.05
CA ASN A 221 4.05 11.85 -0.30
C ASN A 221 2.60 11.75 -0.82
N CYS A 222 1.96 10.60 -0.59
CA CYS A 222 0.57 10.39 -1.00
C CYS A 222 -0.41 11.28 -0.21
N LEU A 223 -0.22 11.39 1.11
CA LEU A 223 -1.03 12.28 1.95
C LEU A 223 -0.87 13.76 1.57
N GLU A 224 0.35 14.19 1.25
CA GLU A 224 0.62 15.56 0.80
C GLU A 224 -0.09 15.84 -0.53
N GLY A 225 -0.03 14.90 -1.49
CA GLY A 225 -0.76 15.03 -2.76
C GLY A 225 -2.27 15.15 -2.56
N LEU A 226 -2.86 14.33 -1.68
CA LEU A 226 -4.28 14.43 -1.33
C LEU A 226 -4.62 15.76 -0.65
N SER A 227 -3.74 16.23 0.24
CA SER A 227 -3.90 17.50 0.96
C SER A 227 -3.92 18.67 -0.01
N LEU A 228 -2.88 18.83 -0.85
CA LEU A 228 -2.76 19.92 -1.82
C LEU A 228 -3.93 19.95 -2.80
N MET A 229 -4.39 18.78 -3.25
CA MET A 229 -5.54 18.69 -4.13
C MET A 229 -6.84 19.13 -3.41
N SER A 230 -7.02 18.74 -2.16
CA SER A 230 -8.22 19.08 -1.37
C SER A 230 -8.25 20.54 -0.92
N THR A 231 -7.11 21.14 -0.58
CA THR A 231 -7.03 22.50 -0.01
C THR A 231 -6.75 23.58 -1.03
N HIS A 232 -6.04 23.26 -2.11
CA HIS A 232 -5.62 24.23 -3.13
C HIS A 232 -6.14 23.91 -4.54
N GLY A 233 -6.82 22.78 -4.72
CA GLY A 233 -7.27 22.33 -6.04
C GLY A 233 -6.11 21.98 -6.98
N ASP A 234 -4.92 21.70 -6.43
CA ASP A 234 -3.72 21.37 -7.20
C ASP A 234 -3.56 19.84 -7.34
N PRO A 235 -3.85 19.25 -8.51
CA PRO A 235 -3.81 17.81 -8.70
C PRO A 235 -2.39 17.28 -8.98
N ASP A 236 -1.45 18.18 -9.30
CA ASP A 236 -0.18 17.82 -9.91
C ASP A 236 0.67 16.91 -9.01
N THR A 237 0.74 17.23 -7.71
CA THR A 237 1.52 16.45 -6.74
C THR A 237 0.96 15.04 -6.61
N LEU A 238 -0.36 14.90 -6.47
CA LEU A 238 -1.00 13.59 -6.36
C LEU A 238 -0.75 12.75 -7.62
N ILE A 239 -0.90 13.36 -8.80
CA ILE A 239 -0.68 12.69 -10.09
C ILE A 239 0.76 12.21 -10.21
N ARG A 240 1.75 13.05 -9.92
CA ARG A 240 3.17 12.68 -9.96
C ARG A 240 3.51 11.59 -8.95
N THR A 241 2.94 11.66 -7.76
CA THR A 241 3.12 10.64 -6.72
C THR A 241 2.58 9.28 -7.14
N LEU A 242 1.35 9.25 -7.67
CA LEU A 242 0.72 8.00 -8.11
C LEU A 242 1.38 7.44 -9.39
N ASP A 243 1.86 8.30 -10.29
CA ASP A 243 2.64 7.88 -11.47
C ASP A 243 3.95 7.20 -11.06
N PHE A 244 4.68 7.80 -10.12
CA PHE A 244 5.88 7.20 -9.56
C PHE A 244 5.58 5.85 -8.90
N GLY A 245 4.50 5.76 -8.10
CA GLY A 245 4.06 4.51 -7.49
C GLY A 245 3.72 3.42 -8.53
N GLN A 246 3.07 3.79 -9.64
CA GLN A 246 2.77 2.86 -10.74
C GLN A 246 4.04 2.34 -11.40
N ARG A 247 5.00 3.24 -11.70
CA ARG A 247 6.29 2.89 -12.31
C ARG A 247 7.13 2.03 -11.37
N TYR A 248 7.08 2.31 -10.07
CA TYR A 248 7.74 1.51 -9.05
C TYR A 248 7.21 0.08 -9.09
N VAL A 249 5.90 -0.14 -9.04
CA VAL A 249 5.31 -1.49 -9.14
C VAL A 249 5.63 -2.18 -10.46
N HIS A 250 5.61 -1.43 -11.57
CA HIS A 250 5.91 -1.96 -12.90
C HIS A 250 7.33 -2.50 -13.03
N SER A 251 8.28 -1.99 -12.23
CA SER A 251 9.69 -2.41 -12.30
C SER A 251 9.97 -3.81 -11.71
N PHE A 252 8.98 -4.45 -11.10
CA PHE A 252 9.11 -5.78 -10.50
C PHE A 252 8.44 -6.86 -11.37
N HIS A 253 8.98 -8.08 -11.33
CA HIS A 253 8.38 -9.27 -11.95
C HIS A 253 7.37 -10.01 -11.05
N TRP A 254 7.44 -9.79 -9.73
CA TRP A 254 6.55 -10.40 -8.71
C TRP A 254 6.41 -11.93 -8.77
N SER A 255 7.36 -12.63 -9.39
CA SER A 255 7.32 -14.09 -9.57
C SER A 255 7.96 -14.87 -8.42
N ASN A 256 8.75 -14.19 -7.58
CA ASN A 256 9.46 -14.78 -6.45
C ASN A 256 9.38 -13.84 -5.24
N LEU A 257 8.88 -14.35 -4.12
CA LEU A 257 8.65 -13.57 -2.90
C LEU A 257 9.95 -13.03 -2.30
N ASP A 258 10.96 -13.89 -2.13
CA ASP A 258 12.24 -13.54 -1.50
C ASP A 258 13.00 -12.47 -2.29
N GLN A 259 13.10 -12.64 -3.61
CA GLN A 259 13.74 -11.65 -4.49
C GLN A 259 12.98 -10.33 -4.46
N THR A 260 11.64 -10.37 -4.47
CA THR A 260 10.82 -9.16 -4.38
C THR A 260 11.06 -8.45 -3.05
N MET A 261 11.05 -9.20 -1.95
CA MET A 261 11.30 -8.66 -0.61
C MET A 261 12.68 -8.03 -0.49
N ASP A 262 13.72 -8.68 -1.02
CA ASP A 262 15.08 -8.15 -1.03
C ASP A 262 15.17 -6.81 -1.79
N VAL A 263 14.61 -6.75 -3.00
CA VAL A 263 14.59 -5.52 -3.79
C VAL A 263 13.80 -4.41 -3.08
N LEU A 264 12.63 -4.73 -2.50
CA LEU A 264 11.83 -3.78 -1.71
C LEU A 264 12.62 -3.21 -0.52
N LYS A 265 13.46 -4.03 0.14
CA LYS A 265 14.38 -3.55 1.20
C LYS A 265 15.45 -2.64 0.62
N LYS A 266 16.11 -3.05 -0.47
CA LYS A 266 17.17 -2.29 -1.17
C LYS A 266 16.69 -0.93 -1.71
N THR A 267 15.39 -0.76 -1.94
CA THR A 267 14.75 0.51 -2.35
C THR A 267 14.06 1.27 -1.23
N ASN A 268 14.22 0.84 0.03
CA ASN A 268 13.72 1.49 1.25
C ASN A 268 12.18 1.42 1.44
N ALA A 269 11.49 0.49 0.78
CA ALA A 269 10.02 0.42 0.76
C ALA A 269 9.38 0.34 2.16
N PHE A 270 10.05 -0.34 3.09
CA PHE A 270 9.54 -0.62 4.44
C PHE A 270 9.88 0.45 5.48
N LEU A 271 10.76 1.40 5.18
CA LEU A 271 11.13 2.42 6.16
C LEU A 271 9.94 3.31 6.49
N ARG A 272 9.87 3.80 7.72
CA ARG A 272 8.85 4.79 8.11
C ARG A 272 9.19 6.16 7.48
N PRO A 273 8.20 6.97 7.07
CA PRO A 273 8.44 8.30 6.53
C PRO A 273 9.30 9.18 7.46
N GLU A 274 9.08 9.12 8.78
CA GLU A 274 9.81 9.94 9.76
C GLU A 274 11.29 9.56 9.87
N GLU A 275 11.62 8.30 9.59
CA GLU A 275 13.00 7.83 9.51
C GLU A 275 13.63 8.26 8.17
N GLY A 276 12.88 8.13 7.08
CA GLY A 276 13.31 8.58 5.75
C GLY A 276 13.62 10.08 5.72
N ASP A 277 12.74 10.91 6.29
CA ASP A 277 12.91 12.36 6.33
C ASP A 277 14.12 12.80 7.15
N ARG A 278 14.32 12.18 8.32
CA ARG A 278 15.45 12.48 9.20
C ARG A 278 16.81 12.17 8.56
N ASN A 279 16.87 11.09 7.78
CA ASN A 279 18.10 10.58 7.20
C ASN A 279 18.29 10.96 5.72
N GLY A 280 17.36 11.73 5.13
CA GLY A 280 17.39 12.07 3.69
C GLY A 280 17.20 10.85 2.77
N ILE A 281 16.60 9.77 3.28
CA ILE A 281 16.34 8.53 2.53
C ILE A 281 14.97 8.61 1.86
N ARG A 282 14.89 8.17 0.61
CA ARG A 282 13.65 8.19 -0.19
C ARG A 282 13.42 6.85 -0.86
N LEU A 283 12.16 6.59 -1.21
CA LEU A 283 11.83 5.54 -2.17
C LEU A 283 12.49 5.86 -3.51
N ARG A 284 13.08 4.86 -4.15
CA ARG A 284 13.69 4.99 -5.49
C ARG A 284 13.23 3.83 -6.36
N LEU A 285 13.27 4.04 -7.68
CA LEU A 285 13.09 2.92 -8.61
C LEU A 285 14.24 1.91 -8.43
N PRO A 286 13.95 0.60 -8.49
CA PRO A 286 14.98 -0.43 -8.61
C PRO A 286 15.88 -0.19 -9.82
N ARG A 287 17.14 -0.58 -9.69
CA ARG A 287 18.17 -0.61 -10.72
C ARG A 287 18.50 -2.07 -11.01
N ALA A 288 19.12 -2.36 -12.16
CA ALA A 288 19.50 -3.72 -12.54
C ALA A 288 20.31 -4.45 -11.44
N VAL A 289 21.21 -3.72 -10.76
CA VAL A 289 22.03 -4.26 -9.65
C VAL A 289 21.22 -4.69 -8.43
N ASP A 290 20.03 -4.12 -8.22
CA ASP A 290 19.20 -4.49 -7.06
C ASP A 290 18.56 -5.88 -7.25
N PHE A 291 18.43 -6.34 -8.50
CA PHE A 291 17.89 -7.67 -8.83
C PHE A 291 18.96 -8.76 -8.95
N ALA A 292 20.24 -8.39 -8.90
CA ALA A 292 21.33 -9.36 -8.89
C ALA A 292 21.31 -10.13 -7.56
N ARG A 293 21.53 -11.44 -7.62
CA ARG A 293 21.78 -12.21 -6.40
C ARG A 293 23.10 -11.74 -5.82
N ASP A 294 23.13 -11.53 -4.50
CA ASP A 294 24.38 -11.28 -3.82
C ASP A 294 25.25 -12.53 -4.01
N ASN A 295 26.35 -12.40 -4.77
CA ASN A 295 27.32 -13.47 -4.95
C ASN A 295 28.13 -13.60 -3.66
N ASP A 296 27.50 -14.06 -2.59
CA ASP A 296 28.18 -14.50 -1.36
C ASP A 296 28.52 -15.99 -1.47
N GLU A 297 29.36 -16.31 -2.45
CA GLU A 297 30.30 -17.41 -2.35
C GLU A 297 31.67 -16.85 -2.75
N ASN A 298 32.32 -16.20 -1.77
CA ASN A 298 33.78 -16.11 -1.80
C ASN A 298 34.31 -17.52 -1.53
N ASP A 299 34.35 -18.31 -2.59
CA ASP A 299 35.13 -19.52 -2.72
C ASP A 299 36.61 -19.12 -2.59
N GLY A 300 37.08 -19.11 -1.34
CA GLY A 300 38.50 -18.93 -1.00
C GLY A 300 39.30 -20.14 -1.44
N GLY A 301 39.58 -20.24 -2.73
CA GLY A 301 40.44 -21.24 -3.33
C GLY A 301 41.93 -20.96 -3.19
N GLY A 302 42.71 -22.04 -3.03
CA GLY A 302 44.15 -22.13 -3.30
C GLY A 302 44.99 -22.26 -2.02
N GLY A 303 45.74 -23.33 -1.74
CA GLY A 303 46.32 -24.35 -2.59
C GLY A 303 47.78 -24.52 -2.17
N ALA A 304 48.14 -25.65 -1.58
CA ALA A 304 49.55 -26.06 -1.42
C ALA A 304 49.65 -27.58 -1.54
N SER A 305 50.08 -28.00 -2.72
CA SER A 305 50.51 -29.36 -3.06
C SER A 305 51.90 -29.65 -2.47
N GLY A 306 52.10 -30.84 -1.92
CA GLY A 306 53.41 -31.40 -1.59
C GLY A 306 53.28 -32.85 -1.12
N GLY A 307 53.62 -33.81 -1.99
CA GLY A 307 53.42 -35.24 -1.74
C GLY A 307 54.47 -35.89 -0.85
N VAL A 308 54.24 -37.17 -0.50
CA VAL A 308 55.14 -38.34 -0.62
C VAL A 308 54.64 -39.50 0.25
N GLY A 309 54.44 -40.67 -0.37
CA GLY A 309 54.91 -41.98 0.10
C GLY A 309 54.33 -42.64 1.37
N ARG A 310 53.58 -43.73 1.17
CA ARG A 310 53.38 -44.84 2.13
C ARG A 310 54.72 -45.61 2.36
N PRO A 311 54.93 -46.35 3.47
CA PRO A 311 54.33 -47.70 3.62
C PRO A 311 54.03 -48.21 5.06
N GLN A 312 53.21 -49.29 5.11
CA GLN A 312 53.15 -50.50 6.00
C GLN A 312 53.58 -50.40 7.49
N SER A 313 53.04 -51.12 8.49
CA SER A 313 52.27 -52.37 8.61
C SER A 313 51.81 -52.55 10.08
N ASP A 314 50.72 -53.30 10.26
CA ASP A 314 50.31 -54.20 11.37
C ASP A 314 50.95 -54.10 12.77
N VAL A 315 50.09 -54.12 13.81
CA VAL A 315 49.97 -55.17 14.86
C VAL A 315 48.78 -54.84 15.79
N ARG A 316 47.88 -55.81 15.97
CA ARG A 316 46.88 -55.96 17.07
C ARG A 316 47.40 -57.09 17.99
N PRO A 317 46.72 -57.50 19.10
CA PRO A 317 45.93 -56.80 20.13
C PRO A 317 46.31 -57.29 21.56
N ASP A 318 45.71 -56.74 22.62
CA ASP A 318 45.40 -57.45 23.89
C ASP A 318 44.34 -56.63 24.67
N ARG A 319 43.11 -57.12 24.84
CA ARG A 319 42.54 -58.05 25.86
C ARG A 319 42.04 -57.38 27.14
N LEU A 320 40.71 -57.35 27.26
CA LEU A 320 39.83 -57.71 28.41
C LEU A 320 40.13 -57.07 29.78
N ASP A 321 39.31 -56.09 30.25
CA ASP A 321 38.09 -56.21 31.12
C ASP A 321 38.44 -56.35 32.64
N PRO A 322 37.55 -56.14 33.64
CA PRO A 322 36.25 -55.44 33.71
C PRO A 322 36.04 -54.61 35.04
N GLU A 323 34.79 -54.15 35.28
CA GLU A 323 34.15 -53.79 36.58
C GLU A 323 34.55 -52.44 37.26
N ARG A 324 33.71 -51.65 37.96
CA ARG A 324 32.34 -51.76 38.49
C ARG A 324 31.85 -50.38 38.99
N LYS A 325 30.54 -50.14 38.84
CA LYS A 325 29.53 -49.54 39.75
C LYS A 325 29.79 -48.27 40.57
N ASP A 326 28.83 -47.36 40.41
CA ASP A 326 28.02 -46.65 41.41
C ASP A 326 28.70 -46.01 42.64
N GLY A 327 28.58 -44.69 42.69
CA GLY A 327 28.67 -43.81 43.86
C GLY A 327 27.95 -42.51 43.57
#